data_AF-A0A9Q0GN45-F1
#
_entry.id   AF-A0A9Q0GN45-F1
#
_cell.length_a   1.000
_cell.length_b   1.000
_cell.length_c   1.000
_cell.angle_alpha   90.00
_cell.angle_beta   90.00
_cell.angle_gamma   90.00
#
_symmetry.space_group_name_H-M   'P 1'
#
loop_
_entity.id
_entity.type
_entity.pdbx_description
1 polymer ?
#
loop_
_entity_poly.entity_id
_entity_poly.type
_entity_poly.pdbx_seq_one_letter_code
_entity_poly.pdbx_strand_id
1 'polypeptide(L)'
;LDEAAMVLMEFRNTSDGKDDLVHAYNTLIAGYGQRGKVSEARKLFDQMPICNVQGKGAYGRLEKNLVSWNSMIMCYAKAGDIASARDLFDQMPRRDNFSWNTIISGYVQVADMDEASKLFRKMPNPDAFSWNTMVSGYSQTYNLQLAHSFFQRMPQKNLVSWNTMIAAYEKNEDYLLALKLFVQMQVEGEIPDRHTLSSILSVSAEIVFRSTSCQPGREWLAYCYDCDTGRKKFSLLLVLGTIKN
;
A
#
# COMPACT_ATOMS: atom_id res chain seq x y z
N LEU A 1 -3.61 -28.67 9.93
CA LEU A 1 -4.64 -27.59 9.95
C LEU A 1 -6.00 -28.20 10.18
N ASP A 2 -6.43 -29.11 9.31
CA ASP A 2 -7.74 -29.78 9.44
C ASP A 2 -7.87 -30.57 10.76
N GLU A 3 -6.83 -31.31 11.16
CA GLU A 3 -6.78 -31.96 12.49
C GLU A 3 -6.80 -30.97 13.66
N ALA A 4 -6.01 -29.89 13.57
CA ALA A 4 -5.99 -28.85 14.61
C ALA A 4 -7.34 -28.11 14.71
N ALA A 5 -8.04 -27.93 13.59
CA ALA A 5 -9.39 -27.37 13.56
C ALA A 5 -10.41 -28.30 14.23
N MET A 6 -10.33 -29.61 13.98
CA MET A 6 -11.19 -30.60 14.64
C MET A 6 -10.96 -30.60 16.16
N VAL A 7 -9.70 -30.63 16.60
CA VAL A 7 -9.35 -30.59 18.03
C VAL A 7 -9.93 -29.33 18.70
N LEU A 8 -9.78 -28.15 18.08
CA LEU A 8 -10.34 -26.92 18.63
C LEU A 8 -11.88 -26.88 18.66
N MET A 9 -12.56 -27.68 17.85
CA MET A 9 -14.02 -27.82 17.91
C MET A 9 -14.45 -28.66 19.11
N GLU A 10 -13.67 -29.67 19.49
CA GLU A 10 -13.95 -30.55 20.62
C GLU A 10 -13.75 -29.83 21.96
N PHE A 11 -12.75 -28.94 22.06
CA PHE A 11 -12.43 -28.17 23.27
C PHE A 11 -13.34 -26.95 23.52
N ARG A 12 -14.39 -26.73 22.72
CA ARG A 12 -15.28 -25.55 22.81
C ARG A 12 -15.98 -25.37 24.16
N ASN A 13 -16.12 -26.44 24.94
CA ASN A 13 -16.93 -26.48 26.16
C ASN A 13 -16.13 -26.29 27.47
N THR A 14 -14.80 -26.19 27.41
CA THR A 14 -14.00 -25.93 28.62
C THR A 14 -13.99 -24.44 28.92
N SER A 15 -14.44 -24.05 30.11
CA SER A 15 -14.61 -22.64 30.52
C SER A 15 -13.30 -21.89 30.76
N ASP A 16 -12.17 -22.59 30.76
CA ASP A 16 -10.84 -22.07 31.05
C ASP A 16 -10.08 -21.81 29.73
N GLY A 17 -9.52 -20.60 29.53
CA GLY A 17 -8.72 -20.26 28.34
C GLY A 17 -9.48 -19.73 27.10
N LYS A 18 -10.55 -18.94 27.26
CA LYS A 18 -11.30 -18.36 26.12
C LYS A 18 -10.45 -17.51 25.17
N ASP A 19 -9.50 -16.74 25.72
CA ASP A 19 -8.63 -15.87 24.92
C ASP A 19 -7.64 -16.72 24.10
N ASP A 20 -7.05 -17.74 24.71
CA ASP A 20 -6.18 -18.71 24.03
C ASP A 20 -6.93 -19.43 22.90
N LEU A 21 -8.21 -19.71 23.10
CA LEU A 21 -9.07 -20.30 22.08
C LEU A 21 -9.31 -19.33 20.91
N VAL A 22 -9.61 -18.05 21.17
CA VAL A 22 -9.72 -17.02 20.11
C VAL A 22 -8.41 -16.88 19.33
N HIS A 23 -7.26 -16.90 20.02
CA HIS A 23 -5.94 -16.88 19.39
C HIS A 23 -5.69 -18.11 18.50
N ALA A 24 -6.09 -19.30 18.96
CA ALA A 24 -5.97 -20.52 18.18
C ALA A 24 -6.83 -20.48 16.90
N TYR A 25 -8.08 -19.99 17.00
CA TYR A 25 -8.95 -19.77 15.84
C TYR A 25 -8.34 -18.75 14.86
N ASN A 26 -7.84 -17.61 15.34
CA ASN A 26 -7.20 -16.60 14.50
C ASN A 26 -5.97 -17.14 13.78
N THR A 27 -5.15 -17.93 14.48
CA THR A 27 -3.98 -18.61 13.90
C THR A 27 -4.39 -19.58 12.79
N LEU A 28 -5.44 -20.37 13.01
CA LEU A 28 -5.94 -21.28 11.98
C LEU A 28 -6.54 -20.55 10.79
N ILE A 29 -7.35 -19.52 11.01
CA ILE A 29 -7.92 -18.68 9.95
C ILE A 29 -6.80 -18.11 9.08
N ALA A 30 -5.77 -17.51 9.69
CA ALA A 30 -4.62 -16.99 8.97
C ALA A 30 -3.88 -18.09 8.21
N GLY A 31 -3.69 -19.27 8.82
CA GLY A 31 -3.05 -20.43 8.19
C GLY A 31 -3.83 -20.99 6.99
N TYR A 32 -5.16 -21.04 7.06
CA TYR A 32 -6.02 -21.41 5.93
C TYR A 32 -5.97 -20.35 4.83
N GLY A 33 -5.97 -19.06 5.20
CA GLY A 33 -5.80 -17.94 4.28
C GLY A 33 -4.52 -18.01 3.46
N GLN A 34 -3.38 -18.33 4.09
CA GLN A 34 -2.11 -18.52 3.40
C GLN A 34 -2.13 -19.66 2.37
N ARG A 35 -2.98 -20.66 2.56
CA ARG A 35 -3.14 -21.81 1.66
C ARG A 35 -4.29 -21.64 0.66
N GLY A 36 -4.94 -20.48 0.62
CA GLY A 36 -6.09 -20.21 -0.25
C GLY A 36 -7.35 -21.01 0.10
N LYS A 37 -7.39 -21.72 1.24
CA LYS A 37 -8.53 -22.51 1.70
C LYS A 37 -9.57 -21.61 2.40
N VAL A 38 -10.13 -20.66 1.67
CA VAL A 38 -11.02 -19.62 2.22
C VAL A 38 -12.33 -20.19 2.79
N SER A 39 -12.86 -21.26 2.20
CA SER A 39 -14.08 -21.92 2.70
C SER A 39 -13.92 -22.46 4.12
N GLU A 40 -12.77 -23.08 4.42
CA GLU A 40 -12.50 -23.64 5.74
C GLU A 40 -12.22 -22.54 6.77
N ALA A 41 -11.49 -21.50 6.37
CA ALA A 41 -11.33 -20.30 7.18
C ALA A 41 -12.69 -19.68 7.53
N ARG A 42 -13.61 -19.62 6.56
CA ARG A 42 -14.96 -19.06 6.76
C ARG A 42 -15.79 -19.89 7.73
N LYS A 43 -15.77 -21.22 7.61
CA LYS A 43 -16.46 -22.10 8.57
C LYS A 43 -15.99 -21.86 9.99
N LEU A 44 -14.67 -21.76 10.21
CA LEU A 44 -14.11 -21.45 11.53
C LEU A 44 -14.52 -20.08 12.03
N PHE A 45 -14.51 -19.08 11.16
CA PHE A 45 -14.94 -17.73 11.52
C PHE A 45 -16.43 -17.67 11.88
N ASP A 46 -17.32 -18.30 11.13
CA ASP A 46 -18.76 -18.27 11.41
C ASP A 46 -19.12 -18.95 12.74
N GLN A 47 -18.30 -19.90 13.20
CA GLN A 47 -18.47 -20.55 14.48
C GLN A 47 -18.10 -19.68 15.69
N MET A 48 -17.32 -18.61 15.48
CA MET A 48 -17.08 -17.58 16.49
C MET A 48 -18.30 -16.65 16.54
N PRO A 49 -19.07 -16.57 17.63
CA PRO A 49 -20.22 -15.67 17.71
C PRO A 49 -19.90 -14.18 17.56
N ILE A 50 -20.91 -13.43 17.10
CA ILE A 50 -20.89 -11.98 16.91
C ILE A 50 -21.38 -11.31 18.21
N CYS A 51 -20.68 -10.28 18.66
CA CYS A 51 -21.10 -9.48 19.82
C CYS A 51 -22.37 -8.68 19.46
N ASN A 52 -23.54 -9.15 19.88
CA ASN A 52 -24.73 -8.29 19.97
C ASN A 52 -24.90 -7.90 21.43
N VAL A 53 -24.51 -6.66 21.75
CA VAL A 53 -24.78 -6.08 23.07
C VAL A 53 -26.29 -5.81 23.16
N GLN A 54 -27.00 -6.74 23.82
CA GLN A 54 -28.09 -6.52 24.78
C GLN A 54 -28.91 -7.81 24.89
N GLY A 55 -28.45 -8.71 25.76
CA GLY A 55 -29.18 -9.91 26.11
C GLY A 55 -28.43 -10.65 27.20
N LYS A 56 -28.79 -10.39 28.46
CA LYS A 56 -28.33 -11.17 29.61
C LYS A 56 -28.71 -12.64 29.36
N GLY A 57 -27.74 -13.47 29.01
CA GLY A 57 -27.89 -14.93 28.96
C GLY A 57 -27.15 -15.60 27.81
N ALA A 58 -25.86 -15.93 28.01
CA ALA A 58 -25.21 -17.10 27.43
C ALA A 58 -23.75 -17.18 27.92
N TYR A 59 -23.53 -17.83 29.06
CA TYR A 59 -22.20 -18.25 29.49
C TYR A 59 -21.61 -19.18 28.40
N GLY A 60 -20.55 -18.75 27.69
CA GLY A 60 -19.71 -19.65 26.87
C GLY A 60 -19.53 -19.33 25.38
N ARG A 61 -19.89 -18.14 24.86
CA ARG A 61 -19.72 -17.80 23.44
C ARG A 61 -18.38 -17.09 23.14
N LEU A 62 -17.59 -17.62 22.18
CA LEU A 62 -16.29 -17.08 21.70
C LEU A 62 -16.45 -15.82 20.86
N GLU A 63 -16.12 -14.65 21.40
CA GLU A 63 -16.35 -13.38 20.69
C GLU A 63 -15.33 -13.12 19.57
N LYS A 64 -15.82 -12.71 18.39
CA LYS A 64 -14.96 -12.22 17.29
C LYS A 64 -14.31 -10.88 17.67
N ASN A 65 -12.98 -10.84 17.67
CA ASN A 65 -12.22 -9.61 17.87
C ASN A 65 -11.74 -9.03 16.52
N LEU A 66 -11.15 -7.82 16.54
CA LEU A 66 -10.66 -7.14 15.33
C LEU A 66 -9.70 -8.02 14.52
N VAL A 67 -8.85 -8.80 15.19
CA VAL A 67 -7.92 -9.73 14.53
C VAL A 67 -8.67 -10.79 13.74
N SER A 68 -9.71 -11.40 14.30
CA SER A 68 -10.54 -12.39 13.58
C SER A 68 -11.15 -11.82 12.30
N TRP A 69 -11.75 -10.62 12.37
CA TRP A 69 -12.34 -9.94 11.21
C TRP A 69 -11.28 -9.60 10.16
N ASN A 70 -10.18 -8.98 10.59
CA ASN A 70 -9.08 -8.56 9.74
C ASN A 70 -8.41 -9.76 9.04
N SER A 71 -8.20 -10.86 9.75
CA SER A 71 -7.67 -12.10 9.17
C SER A 71 -8.58 -12.66 8.08
N MET A 72 -9.90 -12.69 8.31
CA MET A 72 -10.85 -13.17 7.29
C MET A 72 -10.95 -12.26 6.07
N ILE A 73 -11.01 -10.94 6.26
CA ILE A 73 -11.02 -9.97 5.16
C ILE A 73 -9.76 -10.15 4.31
N MET A 74 -8.60 -10.31 4.94
CA MET A 74 -7.35 -10.58 4.24
C MET A 74 -7.36 -11.92 3.48
N CYS A 75 -8.01 -12.97 4.02
CA CYS A 75 -8.18 -14.24 3.31
C CYS A 75 -8.95 -14.05 2.01
N TYR A 76 -10.08 -13.34 2.06
CA TYR A 76 -10.90 -13.06 0.88
C TYR A 76 -10.19 -12.16 -0.13
N ALA A 77 -9.57 -11.07 0.34
CA ALA A 77 -8.84 -10.15 -0.52
C ALA A 77 -7.69 -10.85 -1.27
N LYS A 78 -6.90 -11.70 -0.58
CA LYS A 78 -5.83 -12.49 -1.21
C LYS A 78 -6.32 -13.54 -2.20
N ALA A 79 -7.53 -14.05 -2.00
CA ALA A 79 -8.17 -14.98 -2.93
C ALA A 79 -8.81 -14.27 -4.14
N GLY A 80 -8.78 -12.94 -4.20
CA GLY A 80 -9.40 -12.14 -5.25
C GLY A 80 -10.91 -11.95 -5.09
N ASP A 81 -11.53 -12.55 -4.06
CA ASP A 81 -12.95 -12.36 -3.76
C ASP A 81 -13.17 -11.09 -2.93
N ILE A 82 -12.97 -9.94 -3.59
CA ILE A 82 -13.10 -8.63 -2.95
C ILE A 82 -14.54 -8.32 -2.52
N ALA A 83 -15.54 -8.93 -3.17
CA ALA A 83 -16.95 -8.77 -2.81
C ALA A 83 -17.23 -9.34 -1.42
N SER A 84 -16.83 -10.60 -1.16
CA SER A 84 -16.98 -11.20 0.16
C SER A 84 -16.13 -10.48 1.23
N ALA A 85 -14.94 -10.01 0.86
CA ALA A 85 -14.11 -9.19 1.73
C ALA A 85 -14.84 -7.89 2.14
N ARG A 86 -15.51 -7.25 1.17
CA ARG A 86 -16.27 -6.02 1.40
C ARG A 86 -17.50 -6.26 2.26
N ASP A 87 -18.25 -7.32 2.01
CA ASP A 87 -19.42 -7.68 2.81
C ASP A 87 -19.05 -7.90 4.28
N LEU A 88 -17.93 -8.57 4.55
CA LEU A 88 -17.43 -8.73 5.92
C LEU A 88 -16.97 -7.41 6.51
N PHE A 89 -16.26 -6.60 5.74
CA PHE A 89 -15.83 -5.27 6.18
C PHE A 89 -17.03 -4.39 6.58
N ASP A 90 -18.13 -4.44 5.83
CA ASP A 90 -19.35 -3.67 6.10
C ASP A 90 -20.11 -4.17 7.34
N GLN A 91 -19.97 -5.46 7.70
CA GLN A 91 -20.52 -6.05 8.93
C GLN A 91 -19.70 -5.77 10.20
N MET A 92 -18.46 -5.28 10.09
CA MET A 92 -17.62 -5.02 11.26
C MET A 92 -18.23 -3.96 12.19
N PRO A 93 -18.45 -4.27 13.50
CA PRO A 93 -18.97 -3.30 14.45
C PRO A 93 -18.00 -2.15 14.76
N ARG A 94 -16.69 -2.45 14.72
CA ARG A 94 -15.59 -1.51 14.90
C ARG A 94 -14.53 -1.81 13.85
N ARG A 95 -13.89 -0.76 13.35
CA ARG A 95 -12.87 -0.83 12.30
C ARG A 95 -11.66 -0.03 12.76
N ASP A 96 -10.48 -0.59 12.56
CA ASP A 96 -9.21 0.09 12.76
C ASP A 96 -8.56 0.43 11.41
N ASN A 97 -7.43 1.14 11.44
CA ASN A 97 -6.70 1.48 10.21
C ASN A 97 -6.31 0.24 9.41
N PHE A 98 -6.01 -0.88 10.09
CA PHE A 98 -5.68 -2.13 9.43
C PHE A 98 -6.86 -2.67 8.61
N SER A 99 -8.09 -2.66 9.16
CA SER A 99 -9.30 -3.05 8.44
C SER A 99 -9.48 -2.24 7.15
N TRP A 100 -9.36 -0.91 7.25
CA TRP A 100 -9.48 0.00 6.10
C TRP A 100 -8.38 -0.24 5.07
N ASN A 101 -7.13 -0.32 5.52
CA ASN A 101 -5.97 -0.52 4.67
C ASN A 101 -6.04 -1.86 3.93
N THR A 102 -6.54 -2.91 4.58
CA THR A 102 -6.70 -4.24 3.96
C THR A 102 -7.70 -4.19 2.81
N ILE A 103 -8.89 -3.62 3.04
CA ILE A 103 -9.93 -3.58 2.00
C ILE A 103 -9.53 -2.63 0.85
N ILE A 104 -8.96 -1.46 1.15
CA ILE A 104 -8.48 -0.51 0.14
C ILE A 104 -7.38 -1.16 -0.71
N SER A 105 -6.41 -1.84 -0.10
CA SER A 105 -5.35 -2.54 -0.83
C SER A 105 -5.91 -3.66 -1.71
N GLY A 106 -6.96 -4.36 -1.25
CA GLY A 106 -7.65 -5.36 -2.05
C GLY A 106 -8.28 -4.78 -3.33
N TYR A 107 -8.97 -3.63 -3.23
CA TYR A 107 -9.50 -2.94 -4.40
C TYR A 107 -8.40 -2.43 -5.35
N VAL A 108 -7.31 -1.92 -4.80
CA VAL A 108 -6.13 -1.52 -5.60
C VAL A 108 -5.55 -2.71 -6.38
N GLN A 109 -5.47 -3.90 -5.77
CA GLN A 109 -4.94 -5.10 -6.43
C GLN A 109 -5.79 -5.57 -7.61
N VAL A 110 -7.11 -5.39 -7.57
CA VAL A 110 -8.01 -5.66 -8.69
C VAL A 110 -8.19 -4.47 -9.64
N ALA A 111 -7.37 -3.42 -9.46
CA ALA A 111 -7.38 -2.18 -10.24
C ALA A 111 -8.70 -1.38 -10.20
N ASP A 112 -9.58 -1.63 -9.22
CA ASP A 112 -10.80 -0.84 -9.01
C ASP A 112 -10.49 0.37 -8.11
N MET A 113 -9.90 1.38 -8.74
CA MET A 113 -9.48 2.61 -8.07
C MET A 113 -10.64 3.50 -7.63
N ASP A 114 -11.83 3.31 -8.21
CA ASP A 114 -13.02 4.08 -7.87
C ASP A 114 -13.55 3.67 -6.49
N GLU A 115 -13.72 2.37 -6.24
CA GLU A 115 -14.11 1.87 -4.93
C GLU A 115 -13.02 2.08 -3.88
N ALA A 116 -11.75 1.86 -4.23
CA ALA A 116 -10.62 2.15 -3.34
C ALA A 116 -10.65 3.62 -2.85
N SER A 117 -10.91 4.56 -3.76
CA SER A 117 -10.99 5.99 -3.44
C SER A 117 -12.21 6.36 -2.62
N LYS A 118 -13.36 5.75 -2.89
CA LYS A 118 -14.57 5.95 -2.08
C LYS A 118 -14.34 5.49 -0.64
N LEU A 119 -13.68 4.35 -0.44
CA LEU A 119 -13.34 3.83 0.88
C LEU A 119 -12.29 4.70 1.58
N PHE A 120 -11.24 5.11 0.88
CA PHE A 120 -10.22 6.00 1.43
C PHE A 120 -10.81 7.31 1.97
N ARG A 121 -11.76 7.92 1.24
CA ARG A 121 -12.43 9.15 1.71
C ARG A 121 -13.30 8.95 2.95
N LYS A 122 -13.79 7.73 3.20
CA LYS A 122 -14.58 7.38 4.39
C LYS A 122 -13.70 7.00 5.58
N MET A 123 -12.42 6.71 5.36
CA MET A 123 -11.50 6.31 6.41
C MET A 123 -11.23 7.47 7.38
N PRO A 124 -11.48 7.30 8.69
CA PRO A 124 -11.10 8.29 9.68
C PRO A 124 -9.58 8.28 9.86
N ASN A 125 -8.95 9.46 9.82
CA ASN A 125 -7.51 9.65 10.04
C ASN A 125 -6.60 8.69 9.23
N PRO A 126 -6.57 8.80 7.88
CA PRO A 126 -5.70 7.99 7.04
C PRO A 126 -4.22 8.14 7.43
N ASP A 127 -3.53 7.00 7.60
CA ASP A 127 -2.11 6.98 7.93
C ASP A 127 -1.22 6.97 6.68
N ALA A 128 0.09 7.06 6.86
CA ALA A 128 1.05 7.08 5.76
C ALA A 128 0.92 5.83 4.85
N PHE A 129 0.55 4.68 5.42
CA PHE A 129 0.33 3.47 4.63
C PHE A 129 -0.90 3.63 3.72
N SER A 130 -2.03 4.11 4.26
CA SER A 130 -3.25 4.37 3.49
C SER A 130 -2.97 5.27 2.27
N TRP A 131 -2.22 6.37 2.49
CA TRP A 131 -1.83 7.31 1.43
C TRP A 131 -0.94 6.64 0.38
N ASN A 132 0.10 5.92 0.81
CA ASN A 132 1.01 5.22 -0.10
C ASN A 132 0.30 4.15 -0.94
N THR A 133 -0.67 3.45 -0.37
CA THR A 133 -1.51 2.49 -1.11
C THR A 133 -2.26 3.17 -2.24
N MET A 134 -2.87 4.34 -2.00
CA MET A 134 -3.58 5.09 -3.05
C MET A 134 -2.64 5.60 -4.13
N VAL A 135 -1.47 6.14 -3.73
CA VAL A 135 -0.44 6.62 -4.68
C VAL A 135 0.05 5.47 -5.56
N SER A 136 0.38 4.32 -4.96
CA SER A 136 0.82 3.12 -5.69
C SER A 136 -0.26 2.60 -6.64
N GLY A 137 -1.52 2.52 -6.19
CA GLY A 137 -2.63 2.07 -7.04
C GLY A 137 -2.87 2.95 -8.26
N TYR A 138 -2.85 4.27 -8.09
CA TYR A 138 -2.98 5.19 -9.23
C TYR A 138 -1.77 5.16 -10.16
N SER A 139 -0.58 4.92 -9.62
CA SER A 139 0.65 4.75 -10.40
C SER A 139 0.60 3.49 -11.28
N GLN A 140 0.02 2.40 -10.77
CA GLN A 140 -0.13 1.13 -11.51
C GLN A 140 -1.21 1.19 -12.60
N THR A 141 -2.23 2.03 -12.42
CA THR A 141 -3.32 2.24 -13.39
C THR A 141 -3.05 3.35 -14.41
N TYR A 142 -1.78 3.77 -14.54
CA TYR A 142 -1.33 4.84 -15.46
C TYR A 142 -1.99 6.22 -15.22
N ASN A 143 -2.67 6.42 -14.09
CA ASN A 143 -3.28 7.70 -13.75
C ASN A 143 -2.36 8.54 -12.86
N LEU A 144 -1.24 8.97 -13.45
CA LEU A 144 -0.21 9.73 -12.75
C LEU A 144 -0.69 11.08 -12.18
N GLN A 145 -1.67 11.71 -12.83
CA GLN A 145 -2.26 12.96 -12.35
C GLN A 145 -2.90 12.76 -10.98
N LEU A 146 -3.72 11.71 -10.83
CA LEU A 146 -4.32 11.39 -9.54
C LEU A 146 -3.28 10.92 -8.52
N ALA A 147 -2.31 10.07 -8.93
CA ALA A 147 -1.21 9.67 -8.04
C ALA A 147 -0.47 10.88 -7.46
N HIS A 148 -0.11 11.84 -8.32
CA HIS A 148 0.55 13.08 -7.90
C HIS A 148 -0.33 13.94 -7.01
N SER A 149 -1.63 14.05 -7.30
CA SER A 149 -2.57 14.80 -6.46
C SER A 149 -2.68 14.22 -5.04
N PHE A 150 -2.68 12.88 -4.91
CA PHE A 150 -2.68 12.21 -3.61
C PHE A 150 -1.36 12.46 -2.89
N PHE A 151 -0.23 12.29 -3.58
CA PHE A 151 1.10 12.56 -3.03
C PHE A 151 1.24 13.98 -2.49
N GLN A 152 0.80 14.99 -3.24
CA GLN A 152 0.84 16.39 -2.79
C GLN A 152 0.02 16.61 -1.53
N ARG A 153 -1.18 16.00 -1.45
CA ARG A 153 -2.11 16.09 -0.32
C ARG A 153 -1.69 15.32 0.93
N MET A 154 -0.66 14.46 0.84
CA MET A 154 -0.15 13.71 1.99
C MET A 154 0.32 14.69 3.08
N PRO A 155 -0.21 14.59 4.32
CA PRO A 155 0.18 15.46 5.42
C PRO A 155 1.66 15.33 5.80
N GLN A 156 2.19 14.10 5.71
CA GLN A 156 3.59 13.79 5.88
C GLN A 156 4.02 12.84 4.77
N LYS A 157 5.04 13.26 4.01
CA LYS A 157 5.72 12.44 3.03
C LYS A 157 6.89 11.76 3.71
N ASN A 158 7.13 10.50 3.36
CA ASN A 158 8.27 9.73 3.82
C ASN A 158 9.02 9.13 2.61
N LEU A 159 10.18 8.55 2.85
CA LEU A 159 10.98 7.88 1.83
C LEU A 159 10.18 6.94 0.91
N VAL A 160 9.24 6.17 1.46
CA VAL A 160 8.37 5.26 0.69
C VAL A 160 7.50 6.03 -0.30
N SER A 161 6.90 7.14 0.13
CA SER A 161 6.05 7.98 -0.74
C SER A 161 6.84 8.60 -1.90
N TRP A 162 8.05 9.09 -1.64
CA TRP A 162 8.95 9.65 -2.66
C TRP A 162 9.39 8.59 -3.65
N ASN A 163 9.88 7.45 -3.16
CA ASN A 163 10.32 6.34 -3.99
C ASN A 163 9.19 5.81 -4.88
N THR A 164 7.98 5.72 -4.34
CA THR A 164 6.80 5.28 -5.10
C THR A 164 6.50 6.24 -6.26
N MET A 165 6.51 7.55 -6.01
CA MET A 165 6.25 8.53 -7.07
C MET A 165 7.38 8.63 -8.11
N ILE A 166 8.65 8.55 -7.69
CA ILE A 166 9.79 8.57 -8.60
C ILE A 166 9.75 7.33 -9.52
N ALA A 167 9.53 6.15 -8.96
CA ALA A 167 9.38 4.91 -9.72
C ALA A 167 8.16 4.95 -10.66
N ALA A 168 7.06 5.59 -10.23
CA ALA A 168 5.87 5.78 -11.05
C ALA A 168 6.16 6.64 -12.29
N TYR A 169 6.90 7.74 -12.15
CA TYR A 169 7.28 8.57 -13.29
C TYR A 169 8.33 7.90 -14.18
N GLU A 170 9.30 7.18 -13.60
CA GLU A 170 10.26 6.37 -14.36
C GLU A 170 9.56 5.35 -15.27
N LYS A 171 8.64 4.56 -14.70
CA LYS A 171 7.91 3.50 -15.43
C LYS A 171 7.02 4.05 -16.55
N ASN A 172 6.53 5.28 -16.39
CA ASN A 172 5.64 5.95 -17.34
C ASN A 172 6.37 6.92 -18.29
N GLU A 173 7.70 6.83 -18.33
CA GLU A 173 8.58 7.59 -19.23
C GLU A 173 8.56 9.12 -19.03
N ASP A 174 8.08 9.62 -17.89
CA ASP A 174 8.14 11.04 -17.54
C ASP A 174 9.39 11.33 -16.70
N TYR A 175 10.55 11.16 -17.35
CA TYR A 175 11.86 11.24 -16.72
C TYR A 175 12.17 12.62 -16.12
N LEU A 176 11.64 13.69 -16.73
CA LEU A 176 11.84 15.05 -16.24
C LEU A 176 11.12 15.28 -14.92
N LEU A 177 9.87 14.80 -14.78
CA LEU A 177 9.15 14.88 -13.50
C LEU A 177 9.79 13.98 -12.43
N ALA A 178 10.32 12.81 -12.81
CA ALA A 178 11.07 11.95 -11.90
C ALA A 178 12.29 12.66 -11.29
N LEU A 179 13.11 13.33 -12.12
CA LEU A 179 14.26 14.12 -11.65
C LEU A 179 13.83 15.32 -10.80
N LYS A 180 12.75 16.02 -11.18
CA LYS A 180 12.22 17.14 -10.39
C LYS A 180 11.78 16.70 -9.00
N LEU A 181 11.08 15.57 -8.89
CA LEU A 181 10.69 15.03 -7.59
C LEU A 181 11.90 14.59 -6.75
N PHE A 182 12.94 14.04 -7.36
CA PHE A 182 14.16 13.70 -6.65
C PHE A 182 14.86 14.92 -6.04
N VAL A 183 14.96 16.02 -6.79
CA VAL A 183 15.50 17.27 -6.26
C VAL A 183 14.61 17.80 -5.14
N GLN A 184 13.28 17.75 -5.31
CA GLN A 184 12.35 18.19 -4.28
C GLN A 184 12.48 17.37 -2.99
N MET A 185 12.62 16.05 -3.09
CA MET A 185 12.86 15.15 -1.97
C MET A 185 14.08 15.59 -1.14
N GLN A 186 15.19 15.94 -1.81
CA GLN A 186 16.41 16.39 -1.14
C GLN A 186 16.22 17.76 -0.47
N VAL A 187 15.49 18.67 -1.10
CA VAL A 187 15.17 19.99 -0.54
C VAL A 187 14.28 19.88 0.70
N GLU A 188 13.36 18.92 0.72
CA GLU A 188 12.51 18.62 1.88
C GLU A 188 13.25 17.83 2.98
N GLY A 189 14.54 17.53 2.79
CA GLY A 189 15.41 16.93 3.80
C GLY A 189 15.36 15.41 3.87
N GLU A 190 14.70 14.74 2.92
CA GLU A 190 14.67 13.29 2.84
C GLU A 190 15.92 12.76 2.13
N ILE A 191 16.60 11.82 2.77
CA ILE A 191 17.84 11.23 2.25
C ILE A 191 17.49 10.11 1.26
N PRO A 192 17.93 10.19 -0.01
CA PRO A 192 17.72 9.12 -0.99
C PRO A 192 18.35 7.80 -0.56
N ASP A 193 17.66 6.69 -0.82
CA ASP A 193 18.18 5.35 -0.57
C ASP A 193 18.75 4.71 -1.85
N ARG A 194 19.25 3.48 -1.72
CA ARG A 194 19.79 2.70 -2.84
C ARG A 194 18.77 2.54 -3.98
N HIS A 195 17.49 2.38 -3.66
CA HIS A 195 16.45 2.22 -4.66
C HIS A 195 16.22 3.54 -5.41
N THR A 196 16.11 4.67 -4.70
CA THR A 196 15.99 6.00 -5.30
C THR A 196 17.14 6.26 -6.28
N LEU A 197 18.38 5.99 -5.86
CA LEU A 197 19.56 6.23 -6.68
C LEU A 197 19.60 5.34 -7.93
N SER A 198 19.17 4.08 -7.82
CA SER A 198 19.06 3.17 -8.96
C SER A 198 18.06 3.67 -9.99
N SER A 199 16.86 4.09 -9.55
CA SER A 199 15.84 4.68 -10.41
C SER A 199 16.36 5.94 -11.11
N ILE A 200 17.01 6.84 -10.37
CA ILE A 200 17.52 8.10 -10.95
C ILE A 200 18.66 7.86 -11.94
N LEU A 201 19.52 6.86 -11.72
CA LEU A 201 20.55 6.48 -12.67
C LEU A 201 19.94 5.98 -13.99
N SER A 202 18.92 5.13 -13.89
CA SER A 202 18.16 4.60 -15.03
C SER A 202 17.47 5.74 -15.82
N VAL A 203 16.73 6.61 -15.12
CA VAL A 203 16.11 7.83 -15.67
C VAL A 203 17.14 8.71 -16.40
N SER A 204 18.31 8.92 -15.79
CA SER A 204 19.37 9.76 -16.37
C SER A 204 19.98 9.15 -17.62
N ALA A 205 20.22 7.83 -17.62
CA ALA A 205 20.73 7.12 -18.78
C ALA A 205 19.78 7.22 -19.98
N GLU A 206 18.47 7.11 -19.72
CA GLU A 206 17.45 7.18 -20.77
C GLU A 206 17.29 8.59 -21.36
N ILE A 207 17.38 9.64 -20.54
CA ILE A 207 17.42 11.03 -21.04
C ILE A 207 18.62 11.23 -21.98
N VAL A 208 19.80 10.73 -21.60
CA VAL A 208 21.01 10.83 -22.43
C VAL A 208 20.83 10.06 -23.74
N PHE A 209 20.32 8.83 -23.69
CA PHE A 209 20.05 8.02 -24.88
C PHE A 209 19.08 8.69 -25.85
N ARG A 210 17.99 9.28 -25.35
CA ARG A 210 17.03 10.02 -26.19
C ARG A 210 17.65 11.28 -26.78
N SER A 211 18.52 11.96 -26.02
CA SER A 211 19.22 13.16 -26.49
C SER A 211 20.23 12.90 -27.61
N THR A 212 20.86 11.71 -27.62
CA THR A 212 21.82 11.31 -28.66
C THR A 212 21.16 10.69 -29.89
N SER A 213 19.94 10.16 -29.73
CA SER A 213 19.15 9.56 -30.82
C SER A 213 18.42 10.61 -31.68
N CYS A 214 18.15 11.80 -31.14
CA CYS A 214 17.74 12.97 -31.93
C CYS A 214 18.97 13.57 -32.63
N GLN A 215 18.96 13.57 -33.97
CA GLN A 215 20.12 13.89 -34.83
C GLN A 215 20.94 15.16 -34.48
N PRO A 216 22.25 15.16 -34.77
CA PRO A 216 23.14 16.31 -34.64
C PRO A 216 22.84 17.33 -35.76
N GLY A 217 22.17 18.44 -35.45
CA GLY A 217 21.98 19.48 -36.46
C GLY A 217 20.92 20.56 -36.23
N ARG A 218 20.25 20.62 -35.07
CA ARG A 218 19.44 21.79 -34.71
C ARG A 218 19.90 22.35 -33.37
N GLU A 219 20.39 23.57 -33.43
CA GLU A 219 20.80 24.41 -32.32
C GLU A 219 19.63 24.57 -31.34
N TRP A 220 19.81 24.12 -30.10
CA TRP A 220 18.77 24.19 -29.06
C TRP A 220 18.87 25.51 -28.31
N LEU A 221 18.03 26.46 -28.69
CA LEU A 221 17.89 27.81 -28.12
C LEU A 221 16.90 27.90 -26.93
N ALA A 222 16.57 26.81 -26.24
CA ALA A 222 15.58 26.86 -25.18
C ALA A 222 15.94 26.00 -23.96
N TYR A 223 16.96 26.42 -23.22
CA TYR A 223 17.00 26.39 -21.74
C TYR A 223 18.28 27.10 -21.26
N CYS A 224 18.40 28.38 -21.59
CA CYS A 224 19.37 29.29 -20.98
C CYS A 224 18.62 30.56 -20.59
N TYR A 225 18.69 30.96 -19.31
CA TYR A 225 18.67 32.34 -18.78
C TYR A 225 18.79 32.22 -17.25
N ASP A 226 19.75 32.81 -16.53
CA ASP A 226 20.56 34.04 -16.68
C ASP A 226 22.07 33.77 -16.48
N CYS A 227 22.99 34.30 -17.28
CA CYS A 227 23.58 35.65 -17.30
C CYS A 227 24.07 36.17 -15.93
N ASP A 228 25.28 35.76 -15.51
CA ASP A 228 26.22 36.73 -14.92
C ASP A 228 27.65 36.21 -14.70
N THR A 229 27.91 34.90 -14.73
CA THR A 229 29.16 34.38 -14.13
C THR A 229 30.15 33.69 -15.06
N GLY A 230 29.88 33.60 -16.37
CA GLY A 230 30.90 33.19 -17.37
C GLY A 230 31.61 31.84 -17.12
N ARG A 231 31.12 31.00 -16.20
CA ARG A 231 31.68 29.67 -15.90
C ARG A 231 30.63 28.61 -16.19
N LYS A 232 30.87 27.84 -17.24
CA LYS A 232 30.12 26.62 -17.54
C LYS A 232 30.42 25.56 -16.48
N LYS A 233 29.56 25.40 -15.48
CA LYS A 233 29.45 24.18 -14.67
C LYS A 233 28.01 24.06 -14.20
N PHE A 234 27.19 23.28 -14.88
CA PHE A 234 25.97 22.76 -14.27
C PHE A 234 25.62 21.34 -14.74
N SER A 235 25.38 20.50 -13.71
CA SER A 235 24.38 19.43 -13.61
C SER A 235 24.47 18.18 -14.50
N LEU A 236 25.66 17.57 -14.60
CA LEU A 236 25.76 16.09 -14.59
C LEU A 236 26.55 15.57 -13.36
N LEU A 237 27.29 16.47 -12.70
CA LEU A 237 28.18 16.16 -11.59
C LEU A 237 27.50 16.08 -10.22
N LEU A 238 26.23 16.48 -10.08
CA LEU A 238 25.53 16.34 -8.81
C LEU A 238 25.15 14.87 -8.53
N VAL A 239 24.66 14.13 -9.53
CA VAL A 239 24.30 12.70 -9.35
C VAL A 239 25.53 11.81 -9.16
N LEU A 240 26.65 12.11 -9.84
CA LEU A 240 27.92 11.39 -9.62
C LEU A 240 28.72 11.91 -8.41
N GLY A 241 28.51 13.16 -7.98
CA GLY A 241 29.20 13.78 -6.85
C GLY A 241 28.61 13.38 -5.50
N THR A 242 27.30 13.10 -5.40
CA THR A 242 26.66 12.62 -4.17
C THR A 242 26.90 11.14 -3.88
N ILE A 243 27.43 10.37 -4.84
CA ILE A 243 27.82 8.95 -4.65
C ILE A 243 29.24 8.84 -4.04
N LYS A 244 29.97 9.96 -3.93
CA LYS A 244 31.24 10.05 -3.21
C LYS A 244 31.16 11.11 -2.11
N ASN A 245 30.50 10.78 -1.01
CA ASN A 245 30.90 11.14 0.36
C ASN A 245 30.04 10.39 1.37
#